data_AF-A0A8T0P2G6-F1
#
_entry.id   AF-A0A8T0P2G6-F1
#
_cell.length_a   1.000
_cell.length_b   1.000
_cell.length_c   1.000
_cell.angle_alpha   90.00
_cell.angle_beta   90.00
_cell.angle_gamma   90.00
#
_symmetry.space_group_name_H-M   'P 1'
#
loop_
_entity.id
_entity.type
_entity.pdbx_description
1 polymer ?
#
loop_
_entity_poly.entity_id
_entity_poly.type
_entity_poly.pdbx_seq_one_letter_code
_entity_poly.pdbx_strand_id
1 'polypeptide(L)'
;MSWRSPPLGVVALLLLAAASTLPAPSRAEWAAVPDVNDLVIRQVGQFAVLVYGLAHRKDLAFLGVVRAQTQEAVGGGTNYRLVVAAAKPGDDGRPAQYDCLVWGVPGSRSDTWKLRRFRKIQS
;
A
#
# COMPACT_ATOMS: atom_id res chain seq x y z
N MET A 1 66.12 20.68 -31.23
CA MET A 1 64.90 19.88 -31.49
C MET A 1 64.12 19.79 -30.19
N SER A 2 63.11 20.63 -30.04
CA SER A 2 62.31 20.78 -28.81
C SER A 2 61.16 19.76 -28.83
N TRP A 3 61.26 18.72 -27.99
CA TRP A 3 60.13 17.84 -27.72
C TRP A 3 59.18 18.57 -26.77
N ARG A 4 58.02 19.00 -27.29
CA ARG A 4 56.94 19.58 -26.49
C ARG A 4 55.96 18.46 -26.16
N SER A 5 55.84 18.12 -24.88
CA SER A 5 54.77 17.24 -24.37
C SER A 5 53.40 17.86 -24.65
N PRO A 6 52.39 17.10 -25.09
CA PRO A 6 51.03 17.62 -25.22
C PRO A 6 50.43 17.88 -23.83
N PRO A 7 49.67 18.97 -23.63
CA PRO A 7 49.02 19.25 -22.36
C PRO A 7 47.89 18.24 -22.11
N LEU A 8 47.90 17.61 -20.94
CA LEU A 8 46.86 16.74 -20.39
C LEU A 8 45.58 17.53 -20.05
N GLY A 9 44.98 18.19 -21.05
CA GLY A 9 43.95 19.21 -20.84
C GLY A 9 42.60 18.96 -21.51
N VAL A 10 42.39 17.86 -22.24
CA VAL A 10 41.15 17.68 -23.05
C VAL A 10 40.53 16.28 -22.93
N VAL A 11 40.59 15.65 -21.75
CA VAL A 11 39.82 14.41 -21.48
C VAL A 11 38.93 14.55 -20.25
N ALA A 12 38.53 15.78 -19.91
CA ALA A 12 37.67 16.07 -18.76
C ALA A 12 36.39 16.82 -19.16
N LEU A 13 35.90 16.64 -20.40
CA LEU A 13 34.70 17.34 -20.89
C LEU A 13 33.76 16.44 -21.71
N LEU A 14 33.55 15.20 -21.27
CA LEU A 14 32.52 14.30 -21.82
C LEU A 14 31.76 13.52 -20.74
N LEU A 15 31.61 14.08 -19.53
CA LEU A 15 30.86 13.44 -18.44
C LEU A 15 29.73 14.30 -17.84
N LEU A 16 29.32 15.39 -18.51
CA LEU A 16 28.20 16.22 -18.07
C LEU A 16 27.22 16.51 -19.20
N ALA A 17 26.45 15.52 -19.65
CA ALA A 17 25.18 15.76 -20.35
C ALA A 17 24.36 14.48 -20.50
N ALA A 18 24.07 13.80 -19.39
CA ALA A 18 22.97 12.85 -19.34
C ALA A 18 22.35 12.94 -17.94
N ALA A 19 21.84 14.12 -17.60
CA ALA A 19 20.77 14.20 -16.61
C ALA A 19 19.57 13.49 -17.24
N SER A 20 19.55 12.17 -17.08
CA SER A 20 18.42 11.32 -17.37
C SER A 20 17.18 12.02 -16.84
N THR A 21 16.24 12.31 -17.74
CA THR A 21 14.84 12.57 -17.42
C THR A 21 14.29 11.29 -16.81
N LEU A 22 14.73 10.96 -15.59
CA LEU A 22 14.08 9.95 -14.78
C LEU A 22 12.68 10.51 -14.56
N PRO A 23 11.61 9.79 -14.94
CA PRO A 23 10.29 10.18 -14.49
C PRO A 23 10.38 10.35 -12.98
N ALA A 24 10.00 11.54 -12.49
CA ALA A 24 9.81 11.71 -11.05
C ALA A 24 8.95 10.53 -10.58
N PRO A 25 9.25 9.90 -9.42
CA PRO A 25 8.47 8.78 -8.94
C PRO A 25 7.02 9.23 -8.94
N SER A 26 6.23 8.74 -9.90
CA SER A 26 4.82 9.04 -9.96
C SER A 26 4.30 8.53 -8.64
N ARG A 27 3.84 9.44 -7.77
CA ARG A 27 3.10 9.05 -6.57
C ARG A 27 2.06 8.06 -7.08
N ALA A 28 2.21 6.78 -6.76
CA ALA A 28 1.34 5.77 -7.34
C ALA A 28 -0.09 6.20 -7.06
N GLU A 29 -0.94 6.20 -8.07
CA GLU A 29 -2.33 6.58 -7.88
C GLU A 29 -3.09 5.42 -7.22
N TRP A 30 -4.23 5.73 -6.61
CA TRP A 30 -5.10 4.68 -6.08
C TRP A 30 -5.74 3.93 -7.25
N ALA A 31 -5.33 2.69 -7.46
CA ALA A 31 -5.91 1.80 -8.46
C ALA A 31 -7.05 0.97 -7.86
N ALA A 32 -8.16 0.84 -8.58
CA ALA A 32 -9.25 -0.05 -8.16
C ALA A 32 -8.82 -1.52 -8.27
N VAL A 33 -9.21 -2.32 -7.28
CA VAL A 33 -9.01 -3.77 -7.31
C VAL A 33 -10.17 -4.40 -8.08
N PRO A 34 -9.90 -5.15 -9.18
CA PRO A 34 -10.95 -5.70 -10.03
C PRO A 34 -11.69 -6.88 -9.37
N ASP A 35 -10.96 -7.75 -8.67
CA ASP A 35 -11.55 -8.87 -7.92
C ASP A 35 -11.24 -8.72 -6.42
N VAL A 36 -12.26 -8.36 -5.66
CA VAL A 36 -12.17 -8.22 -4.20
C VAL A 36 -12.12 -9.56 -3.46
N ASN A 37 -12.37 -10.67 -4.16
CA ASN A 37 -12.26 -12.03 -3.62
C ASN A 37 -10.86 -12.63 -3.78
N ASP A 38 -9.94 -11.90 -4.42
CA ASP A 38 -8.52 -12.26 -4.42
C ASP A 38 -8.04 -12.59 -3.00
N LEU A 39 -7.22 -13.63 -2.87
CA LEU A 39 -6.79 -14.16 -1.58
C LEU A 39 -6.12 -13.09 -0.72
N VAL A 40 -5.21 -12.30 -1.30
CA VAL A 40 -4.47 -11.28 -0.55
C VAL A 40 -5.45 -10.21 -0.09
N ILE A 41 -6.37 -9.78 -0.95
CA ILE A 41 -7.35 -8.73 -0.63
C ILE A 41 -8.29 -9.16 0.50
N ARG A 42 -8.76 -10.42 0.48
CA ARG A 42 -9.55 -10.98 1.59
C ARG A 42 -8.75 -11.07 2.88
N GLN A 43 -7.48 -11.48 2.82
CA GLN A 43 -6.60 -11.53 3.98
C GLN A 43 -6.39 -10.14 4.60
N VAL A 44 -6.21 -9.09 3.78
CA VAL A 44 -6.11 -7.70 4.27
C VAL A 44 -7.40 -7.27 4.98
N GLY A 45 -8.56 -7.60 4.41
CA GLY A 45 -9.85 -7.32 5.02
C GLY A 45 -10.06 -8.03 6.36
N GLN A 46 -9.73 -9.32 6.43
CA GLN A 46 -9.77 -10.12 7.66
C GLN A 46 -8.84 -9.56 8.73
N PHE A 47 -7.60 -9.25 8.35
CA PHE A 47 -6.62 -8.61 9.22
C PHE A 47 -7.17 -7.31 9.82
N ALA A 48 -7.78 -6.44 9.00
CA ALA A 48 -8.33 -5.17 9.46
C ALA A 48 -9.43 -5.35 10.52
N VAL A 49 -10.38 -6.26 10.28
CA VAL A 49 -11.47 -6.53 11.22
C VAL A 49 -10.94 -7.16 12.52
N LEU A 50 -10.05 -8.15 12.41
CA LEU A 50 -9.48 -8.84 13.57
C LEU A 50 -8.67 -7.89 14.45
N VAL A 51 -7.76 -7.11 13.87
CA VAL A 51 -6.92 -6.16 14.63
C VAL A 51 -7.78 -5.08 15.29
N TYR A 52 -8.78 -4.55 14.59
CA TYR A 52 -9.69 -3.57 15.19
C TYR A 52 -10.49 -4.18 16.35
N GLY A 53 -11.03 -5.38 16.15
CA GLY A 53 -11.80 -6.12 17.15
C GLY A 53 -10.99 -6.36 18.43
N LEU A 54 -9.76 -6.85 18.29
CA LEU A 54 -8.83 -7.04 19.42
C LEU A 54 -8.50 -5.71 20.13
N ALA A 55 -8.12 -4.67 19.38
CA ALA A 55 -7.71 -3.39 19.94
C ALA A 55 -8.83 -2.66 20.69
N HIS A 56 -10.09 -2.83 20.28
CA HIS A 56 -11.25 -2.11 20.84
C HIS A 56 -12.18 -3.00 21.65
N ARG A 57 -11.81 -4.26 21.89
CA ARG A 57 -12.66 -5.28 22.56
C ARG A 57 -14.05 -5.36 21.93
N LYS A 58 -14.08 -5.40 20.59
CA LYS A 58 -15.28 -5.57 19.78
C LYS A 58 -15.26 -6.96 19.16
N ASP A 59 -16.39 -7.66 19.28
CA ASP A 59 -16.60 -8.91 18.57
C ASP A 59 -17.19 -8.60 17.20
N LEU A 60 -16.34 -8.58 16.18
CA LEU A 60 -16.73 -8.33 14.79
C LEU A 60 -16.29 -9.51 13.93
N ALA A 61 -17.24 -10.14 13.27
CA ALA A 61 -17.00 -11.13 12.23
C ALA A 61 -16.82 -10.45 10.88
N PHE A 62 -15.72 -10.74 10.20
CA PHE A 62 -15.49 -10.35 8.82
C PHE A 62 -16.43 -11.13 7.90
N LEU A 63 -17.18 -10.42 7.05
CA LEU A 63 -18.12 -11.02 6.10
C LEU A 63 -17.60 -10.96 4.66
N GLY A 64 -16.79 -9.96 4.32
CA GLY A 64 -16.25 -9.80 2.97
C GLY A 64 -15.70 -8.40 2.70
N VAL A 65 -15.03 -8.27 1.56
CA VAL A 65 -14.62 -6.98 1.00
C VAL A 65 -15.68 -6.54 -0.01
N VAL A 66 -16.19 -5.32 0.14
CA VAL A 66 -17.20 -4.72 -0.76
C VAL A 66 -16.53 -3.99 -1.91
N ARG A 67 -15.47 -3.24 -1.62
CA ARG A 67 -14.64 -2.54 -2.61
C ARG A 67 -13.22 -2.39 -2.08
N ALA A 68 -12.24 -2.40 -2.96
CA ALA A 68 -10.86 -2.18 -2.59
C ALA A 68 -10.13 -1.31 -3.63
N GLN A 69 -9.14 -0.57 -3.14
CA GLN A 69 -8.16 0.13 -3.94
C GLN A 69 -6.77 -0.13 -3.36
N THR A 70 -5.77 -0.14 -4.22
CA THR A 70 -4.36 -0.29 -3.84
C THR A 70 -3.53 0.86 -4.34
N GLN A 71 -2.43 1.13 -3.66
CA GLN A 71 -1.48 2.17 -4.01
C GLN A 71 -0.09 1.73 -3.56
N GLU A 72 0.93 1.83 -4.40
CA GLU A 72 2.32 1.65 -3.95
C GLU A 72 2.63 2.70 -2.87
N ALA A 73 3.17 2.24 -1.75
CA ALA A 73 3.45 3.10 -0.63
C ALA A 73 4.81 3.79 -0.79
N VAL A 74 4.87 5.07 -0.38
CA VAL A 74 6.15 5.78 -0.28
C VAL A 74 7.03 5.07 0.74
N GLY A 75 8.23 4.67 0.34
CA GLY A 75 9.15 3.89 1.17
C GLY A 75 8.96 2.37 1.11
N GLY A 76 8.12 1.88 0.19
CA GLY A 76 7.94 0.45 -0.08
C GLY A 76 6.67 -0.15 0.53
N GLY A 77 6.27 -1.29 -0.03
CA GLY A 77 5.02 -1.97 0.29
C GLY A 77 3.80 -1.34 -0.38
N THR A 78 2.63 -1.79 0.04
CA THR A 78 1.35 -1.44 -0.59
C THR A 78 0.40 -0.89 0.46
N ASN A 79 -0.25 0.24 0.15
CA ASN A 79 -1.42 0.70 0.88
C ASN A 79 -2.68 0.07 0.28
N TYR A 80 -3.55 -0.41 1.15
CA TYR A 80 -4.85 -0.98 0.81
C TYR A 80 -5.93 -0.14 1.44
N ARG A 81 -6.81 0.42 0.62
CA ARG A 81 -8.02 1.10 1.06
C ARG A 81 -9.20 0.19 0.75
N LEU A 82 -9.86 -0.31 1.78
CA LEU A 82 -10.96 -1.26 1.63
C LEU A 82 -12.24 -0.68 2.21
N VAL A 83 -13.36 -1.12 1.67
CA VAL A 83 -14.58 -1.22 2.46
C VAL A 83 -14.88 -2.67 2.71
N VAL A 84 -15.04 -3.01 3.99
CA VAL A 84 -15.37 -4.35 4.44
C VAL A 84 -16.76 -4.37 5.04
N ALA A 85 -17.47 -5.47 4.84
CA ALA A 85 -18.67 -5.79 5.58
C ALA A 85 -18.28 -6.59 6.83
N ALA A 86 -18.80 -6.18 7.99
CA ALA A 86 -18.63 -6.92 9.24
C ALA A 86 -19.90 -6.81 10.10
N ALA A 87 -20.14 -7.82 10.92
CA ALA A 87 -21.27 -7.87 11.85
C ALA A 87 -20.82 -8.38 13.21
N LYS A 88 -21.55 -8.02 14.26
CA LYS A 88 -21.37 -8.65 15.57
C LYS A 88 -22.01 -10.05 15.54
N PRO A 89 -21.31 -11.12 15.96
CA PRO A 89 -21.91 -12.44 16.07
C PRO A 89 -23.09 -12.46 17.04
N GLY A 90 -24.15 -13.20 16.71
CA GLY A 90 -25.22 -13.57 17.66
C GLY A 90 -26.25 -12.50 18.00
N ASP A 91 -26.03 -11.23 17.67
CA ASP A 91 -27.12 -10.25 17.59
C ASP A 91 -27.65 -10.29 16.15
N ASP A 92 -28.95 -10.05 15.92
CA ASP A 92 -29.57 -9.83 14.60
C ASP A 92 -29.01 -8.58 13.85
N GLY A 93 -27.79 -8.18 14.20
CA GLY A 93 -27.05 -7.04 13.74
C GLY A 93 -26.87 -7.12 12.24
N ARG A 94 -27.63 -6.27 11.55
CA ARG A 94 -27.44 -6.00 10.13
C ARG A 94 -25.95 -5.72 9.86
N PRO A 95 -25.37 -6.34 8.82
CA PRO A 95 -24.01 -6.05 8.40
C PRO A 95 -23.79 -4.54 8.29
N ALA A 96 -22.70 -4.07 8.86
CA ALA A 96 -22.23 -2.70 8.69
C ALA A 96 -21.02 -2.68 7.76
N GLN A 97 -20.88 -1.58 7.03
CA GLN A 97 -19.71 -1.34 6.19
C GLN A 97 -18.70 -0.43 6.92
N TYR A 98 -17.41 -0.71 6.71
CA TYR A 98 -16.32 0.00 7.37
C TYR A 98 -15.25 0.41 6.35
N ASP A 99 -14.84 1.68 6.39
CA ASP A 99 -13.67 2.21 5.67
C ASP A 99 -12.39 1.79 6.42
N CYS A 100 -11.53 1.05 5.73
CA CYS A 100 -10.27 0.53 6.26
C CYS A 100 -9.09 1.06 5.46
N LEU A 101 -8.01 1.42 6.15
CA LEU A 101 -6.71 1.69 5.54
C LEU A 101 -5.67 0.79 6.18
N VAL A 102 -5.04 -0.06 5.39
CA VAL A 102 -4.00 -0.99 5.81
C VAL A 102 -2.74 -0.75 4.98
N TRP A 103 -1.58 -0.94 5.58
CA TRP A 103 -0.30 -1.02 4.86
C TRP A 103 0.34 -2.37 5.11
N GLY A 104 1.00 -2.94 4.11
CA GLY A 104 1.79 -4.16 4.27
C GLY A 104 2.67 -4.44 3.06
N VAL A 105 3.55 -5.42 3.18
CA VAL A 105 4.40 -5.92 2.09
C VAL A 105 4.01 -7.38 1.83
N PRO A 106 3.29 -7.70 0.73
CA PRO A 106 2.89 -9.07 0.42
C PRO A 106 4.08 -10.02 0.39
N GLY A 107 3.96 -11.15 1.08
CA GLY A 107 5.01 -12.18 1.13
C GLY A 107 6.22 -11.85 2.02
N SER A 108 6.31 -10.65 2.61
CA SER A 108 7.40 -10.33 3.55
C SER A 108 7.21 -11.06 4.88
N ARG A 109 8.31 -11.63 5.39
CA ARG A 109 8.38 -12.18 6.76
C ARG A 109 8.95 -11.19 7.77
N SER A 110 9.55 -10.10 7.29
CA SER A 110 10.22 -9.09 8.10
C SER A 110 9.35 -7.84 8.31
N ASP A 111 8.41 -7.60 7.40
CA ASP A 111 7.46 -6.49 7.49
C ASP A 111 6.09 -6.99 7.94
N THR A 112 5.56 -6.37 8.99
CA THR A 112 4.23 -6.68 9.49
C THR A 112 3.18 -5.76 8.87
N TRP A 113 1.98 -6.32 8.66
CA TRP A 113 0.80 -5.56 8.28
C TRP A 113 0.44 -4.55 9.37
N LYS A 114 -0.02 -3.36 8.99
CA LYS A 114 -0.37 -2.26 9.89
C LYS A 114 -1.76 -1.72 9.57
N LEU A 115 -2.68 -1.82 10.52
CA LEU A 115 -3.98 -1.15 10.44
C LEU A 115 -3.82 0.33 10.79
N ARG A 116 -4.05 1.21 9.82
CA ARG A 116 -3.90 2.66 9.98
C ARG A 116 -5.23 3.37 10.22
N ARG A 117 -6.34 2.80 9.74
CA ARG A 117 -7.69 3.34 9.91
C ARG A 117 -8.72 2.24 9.88
N PHE A 118 -9.73 2.36 10.73
CA PHE A 118 -10.95 1.57 10.69
C PHE A 118 -12.11 2.43 11.17
N ARG A 119 -13.09 2.73 10.30
CA ARG A 119 -14.25 3.59 10.64
C ARG A 119 -15.53 3.04 10.04
N LYS A 120 -16.59 2.97 10.84
CA LYS A 120 -17.92 2.62 10.34
C LYS A 120 -18.40 3.69 9.36
N ILE A 121 -18.95 3.27 8.23
CA ILE A 121 -19.59 4.16 7.26
C ILE A 121 -21.02 4.39 7.77
N GLN A 122 -21.41 5.65 7.95
CA GLN A 122 -22.79 6.01 8.25
C GLN A 122 -23.62 5.86 6.97
N SER A 123 -24.69 5.07 7.06
CA SER A 123 -25.73 4.94 6.04
C SER A 123 -26.81 5.98 6.24
#